data_AF-A0A8H6MKP0-F1
#
_entry.id   AF-A0A8H6MKP0-F1
#
_cell.length_a   1.000
_cell.length_b   1.000
_cell.length_c   1.000
_cell.angle_alpha   90.00
_cell.angle_beta   90.00
_cell.angle_gamma   90.00
#
_symmetry.space_group_name_H-M   'P 1'
#
loop_
_entity.id
_entity.type
_entity.pdbx_description
1 polymer ?
#
loop_
_entity_poly.entity_id
_entity_poly.type
_entity_poly.pdbx_seq_one_letter_code
_entity_poly.pdbx_strand_id
1 'polypeptide(L)'
;MAENVLGESCPRVDCNNLTRAEFQPYPDISGNGALIGFMGTAYLVLLLVLANFLVAYNPVRDPFHFRRPQGVVIDEKQWWRPNPIDLKLVRFIRRFRLLSFTEETSARLQVAFDETIISLCDIQLVTGLGILISCYILLQCGLDAYHWQIAMYLGWFSAVTHLSGLTVLRRYLNTYVWTKYVRYSSMLSLLVLLLVGLVPTVCFFRQGYEYWNLRGNEKWLPDLEMTGQWQAMIFSVVQLVFGFGIRSVKLFQPLSRTIRTGIRRPLSDRLKRLLLKLSRSKSPNEHREILKTKLILNPALAVFVACRITADMFSSTLFEVLLTST
;
A
#
# COMPACT_ATOMS: atom_id res chain seq x y z
N MET A 1 6.28 -35.24 -20.35
CA MET A 1 6.80 -36.13 -19.28
C MET A 1 6.39 -35.56 -17.93
N ALA A 2 5.09 -35.59 -17.62
CA ALA A 2 4.51 -34.88 -16.47
C ALA A 2 3.57 -35.79 -15.64
N GLU A 3 3.97 -37.05 -15.40
CA GLU A 3 3.07 -38.02 -14.73
C GLU A 3 3.68 -38.86 -13.59
N ASN A 4 4.91 -38.62 -13.14
CA ASN A 4 5.53 -39.51 -12.14
C ASN A 4 5.83 -38.91 -10.75
N VAL A 5 5.27 -37.75 -10.37
CA VAL A 5 5.59 -37.09 -9.07
C VAL A 5 4.37 -36.95 -8.14
N LEU A 6 3.36 -37.80 -8.28
CA LEU A 6 2.20 -37.81 -7.36
C LEU A 6 2.26 -38.93 -6.29
N GLY A 7 3.39 -39.63 -6.15
CA GLY A 7 3.50 -40.81 -5.29
C GLY A 7 4.49 -40.75 -4.11
N GLU A 8 5.47 -39.85 -4.10
CA GLU A 8 6.45 -39.78 -3.01
C GLU A 8 6.17 -38.59 -2.11
N SER A 9 6.04 -38.87 -0.81
CA SER A 9 5.83 -37.86 0.22
C SER A 9 7.04 -36.93 0.25
N CYS A 10 6.88 -35.69 -0.20
CA CYS A 10 7.98 -34.72 -0.20
C CYS A 10 8.53 -34.56 1.23
N PRO A 11 9.85 -34.69 1.44
CA PRO A 11 10.45 -34.57 2.77
C PRO A 11 10.25 -33.15 3.31
N ARG A 12 9.88 -33.01 4.60
CA ARG A 12 9.75 -31.69 5.22
C ARG A 12 11.09 -30.95 5.12
N VAL A 13 11.03 -29.71 4.65
CA VAL A 13 12.16 -28.78 4.70
C VAL A 13 12.50 -28.52 6.16
N ASP A 14 13.64 -29.02 6.61
CA ASP A 14 14.17 -28.79 7.94
C ASP A 14 15.33 -27.80 7.85
N CYS A 15 15.15 -26.58 8.37
CA CYS A 15 16.13 -25.48 8.30
C CYS A 15 17.50 -25.84 8.91
N ASN A 16 17.60 -26.96 9.65
CA ASN A 16 18.82 -27.42 10.30
C ASN A 16 19.57 -28.51 9.52
N ASN A 17 18.96 -29.15 8.51
CA ASN A 17 19.59 -30.28 7.83
C ASN A 17 19.11 -30.38 6.36
N LEU A 18 19.72 -29.58 5.49
CA LEU A 18 19.39 -29.53 4.06
C LEU A 18 20.60 -29.95 3.22
N THR A 19 20.55 -31.18 2.73
CA THR A 19 21.41 -31.67 1.65
C THR A 19 21.18 -30.87 0.37
N ARG A 20 22.26 -30.54 -0.35
CA ARG A 20 22.26 -29.84 -1.65
C ARG A 20 21.18 -30.39 -2.57
N ALA A 21 20.12 -29.61 -2.82
CA ALA A 21 19.21 -29.86 -3.93
C ALA A 21 19.89 -29.40 -5.24
N GLU A 22 19.84 -30.24 -6.27
CA GLU A 22 20.24 -29.85 -7.62
C GLU A 22 19.32 -28.73 -8.13
N PHE A 23 19.89 -27.78 -8.88
CA PHE A 23 19.15 -26.67 -9.47
C PHE A 23 18.16 -27.17 -10.53
N GLN A 24 16.90 -27.34 -10.15
CA GLN A 24 15.83 -27.57 -11.11
C GLN A 24 15.27 -26.21 -11.61
N PRO A 25 15.15 -26.02 -12.94
CA PRO A 25 14.60 -24.80 -13.50
C PRO A 25 13.07 -24.78 -13.37
N TYR A 26 12.52 -23.71 -12.77
CA TYR A 26 11.07 -23.45 -12.71
C TYR A 26 10.69 -22.30 -13.64
N PRO A 27 10.49 -22.55 -14.96
CA PRO A 27 10.20 -21.50 -15.94
C PRO A 27 8.91 -20.73 -15.64
N ASP A 28 7.98 -21.32 -14.90
CA ASP A 28 6.71 -20.68 -14.52
C ASP A 28 6.90 -19.57 -13.47
N ILE A 29 8.01 -19.60 -12.72
CA ILE A 29 8.35 -18.63 -11.67
C ILE A 29 9.40 -17.64 -12.17
N SER A 30 10.51 -18.14 -12.72
CA SER A 30 11.67 -17.33 -13.11
C SER A 30 11.78 -17.12 -14.62
N GLY A 31 10.82 -17.57 -15.42
CA GLY A 31 10.83 -17.36 -16.86
C GLY A 31 10.71 -15.89 -17.21
N ASN A 32 11.52 -15.44 -18.18
CA ASN A 32 11.53 -14.04 -18.60
C ASN A 32 10.14 -13.53 -19.01
N GLY A 33 9.34 -14.36 -19.68
CA GLY A 33 7.96 -14.01 -20.04
C GLY A 33 7.05 -13.82 -18.84
N ALA A 34 7.17 -14.67 -17.81
CA ALA A 34 6.41 -14.53 -16.57
C ALA A 34 6.80 -13.23 -15.83
N LEU A 35 8.11 -12.96 -15.71
CA LEU A 35 8.62 -11.75 -15.07
C LEU A 35 8.19 -10.48 -15.82
N ILE A 36 8.37 -10.44 -17.15
CA ILE A 36 8.01 -9.29 -17.99
C ILE A 36 6.50 -9.08 -17.97
N GLY A 37 5.71 -10.14 -18.08
CA GLY A 37 4.25 -10.05 -18.02
C GLY A 37 3.79 -9.48 -16.68
N PHE A 38 4.31 -10.01 -15.58
CA PHE A 38 3.90 -9.64 -14.23
C PHE A 38 4.38 -8.24 -13.79
N MET A 39 5.63 -7.90 -14.11
CA MET A 39 6.16 -6.55 -13.85
C MET A 39 5.51 -5.54 -14.79
N GLY A 40 5.33 -5.89 -16.06
CA GLY A 40 4.72 -5.05 -17.08
C GLY A 40 3.29 -4.66 -16.72
N THR A 41 2.46 -5.62 -16.28
CA THR A 41 1.10 -5.33 -15.81
C THR A 41 1.09 -4.45 -14.56
N ALA A 42 1.98 -4.69 -13.59
CA ALA A 42 2.10 -3.88 -12.39
C ALA A 42 2.45 -2.41 -12.70
N TYR A 43 3.46 -2.18 -13.55
CA TYR A 43 3.86 -0.83 -13.97
C TYR A 43 2.81 -0.17 -14.85
N LEU A 44 2.14 -0.93 -15.74
CA LEU A 44 1.05 -0.42 -16.54
C LEU A 44 -0.11 0.06 -15.68
N VAL A 45 -0.50 -0.70 -14.65
CA VAL A 45 -1.52 -0.27 -13.68
C VAL A 45 -1.09 1.01 -12.97
N LEU A 46 0.16 1.11 -12.53
CA LEU A 46 0.67 2.32 -11.87
C LEU A 46 0.58 3.54 -12.81
N LEU A 47 0.98 3.38 -14.08
CA LEU A 47 0.89 4.42 -15.09
C LEU A 47 -0.56 4.83 -15.37
N LEU A 48 -1.48 3.87 -15.48
CA LEU A 48 -2.90 4.14 -15.68
C LEU A 48 -3.53 4.84 -14.48
N VAL A 49 -3.16 4.44 -13.25
CA VAL A 49 -3.59 5.11 -12.01
C VAL A 49 -3.09 6.55 -11.98
N LEU A 50 -1.82 6.78 -12.35
CA LEU A 50 -1.24 8.12 -12.42
C LEU A 50 -1.92 8.96 -13.51
N ALA A 51 -2.14 8.41 -14.70
CA ALA A 51 -2.82 9.09 -15.80
C ALA A 51 -4.27 9.44 -15.44
N ASN A 52 -4.99 8.52 -14.79
CA ASN A 52 -6.34 8.76 -14.28
C ASN A 52 -6.34 9.89 -13.24
N PHE A 53 -5.36 9.89 -12.32
CA PHE A 53 -5.20 10.97 -11.34
C PHE A 53 -4.94 12.34 -11.98
N LEU A 54 -4.10 12.40 -13.02
CA LEU A 54 -3.72 13.66 -13.66
C LEU A 54 -4.82 14.23 -14.56
N VAL A 55 -5.50 13.36 -15.31
CA VAL A 55 -6.41 13.79 -16.39
C VAL A 55 -7.87 13.80 -15.94
N ALA A 56 -8.32 12.73 -15.29
CA ALA A 56 -9.74 12.46 -15.09
C ALA A 56 -10.22 12.63 -13.63
N TYR A 57 -9.30 12.66 -12.66
CA TYR A 57 -9.65 12.77 -11.25
C TYR A 57 -10.29 14.11 -10.90
N ASN A 58 -11.52 14.05 -10.36
CA ASN A 58 -12.23 15.20 -9.80
C ASN A 58 -12.26 15.09 -8.27
N PRO A 59 -11.46 15.89 -7.53
CA PRO A 59 -11.35 15.79 -6.08
C PRO A 59 -12.63 16.19 -5.33
N VAL A 60 -13.56 16.88 -5.99
CA VAL A 60 -14.76 17.45 -5.35
C VAL A 60 -15.90 16.42 -5.20
N ARG A 61 -15.90 15.35 -6.01
CA ARG A 61 -16.95 14.32 -5.96
C ARG A 61 -16.81 13.44 -4.72
N ASP A 62 -17.94 13.14 -4.06
CA ASP A 62 -17.99 12.26 -2.89
C ASP A 62 -17.84 10.78 -3.29
N PRO A 63 -16.84 10.04 -2.76
CA PRO A 63 -16.65 8.61 -3.03
C PRO A 63 -17.69 7.69 -2.38
N PHE A 64 -18.57 8.22 -1.52
CA PHE A 64 -19.63 7.47 -0.83
C PHE A 64 -21.04 7.83 -1.30
N HIS A 65 -21.19 8.63 -2.36
CA HIS A 65 -22.52 8.95 -2.84
C HIS A 65 -23.17 7.70 -3.44
N PHE A 66 -24.08 7.08 -2.68
CA PHE A 66 -25.00 6.10 -3.20
C PHE A 66 -25.88 6.78 -4.26
N ARG A 67 -26.00 6.19 -5.46
CA ARG A 67 -27.06 6.54 -6.41
C ARG A 67 -28.38 6.11 -5.77
N ARG A 68 -28.97 6.98 -4.93
CA ARG A 68 -30.29 6.73 -4.36
C ARG A 68 -31.35 6.92 -5.45
N PRO A 69 -32.44 6.14 -5.43
CA PRO A 69 -33.58 6.37 -6.30
C PRO A 69 -34.07 7.82 -6.18
N GLN A 70 -34.46 8.39 -7.31
CA GLN A 70 -34.91 9.77 -7.44
C GLN A 70 -36.04 10.07 -6.44
N GLY A 71 -35.93 11.15 -5.66
CA GLY A 71 -37.06 11.70 -4.89
C GLY A 71 -36.85 11.92 -3.39
N VAL A 72 -35.75 11.49 -2.78
CA VAL A 72 -35.51 11.70 -1.34
C VAL A 72 -34.47 12.80 -1.11
N VAL A 73 -34.93 14.03 -0.89
CA VAL A 73 -34.11 15.16 -0.41
C VAL A 73 -34.02 15.06 1.11
N ILE A 74 -32.94 14.47 1.62
CA ILE A 74 -32.54 14.65 3.03
C ILE A 74 -31.45 15.70 3.02
N ASP A 75 -31.58 16.70 3.90
CA ASP A 75 -30.57 17.70 4.20
C ASP A 75 -29.35 17.04 4.89
N GLU A 76 -28.65 16.18 4.15
CA GLU A 76 -27.40 15.57 4.59
C GLU A 76 -26.31 16.64 4.52
N LYS A 77 -26.16 17.36 5.64
CA LYS A 77 -24.98 18.17 5.99
C LYS A 77 -23.74 17.49 5.38
N GLN A 78 -23.21 18.01 4.28
CA GLN A 78 -22.25 17.30 3.44
C GLN A 78 -20.95 17.07 4.23
N TRP A 79 -20.79 15.87 4.80
CA TRP A 79 -19.68 15.54 5.71
C TRP A 79 -18.35 15.31 4.96
N TRP A 80 -18.42 15.14 3.64
CA TRP A 80 -17.29 15.00 2.74
C TRP A 80 -16.64 16.38 2.49
N ARG A 81 -15.34 16.47 2.73
CA ARG A 81 -14.53 17.63 2.34
C ARG A 81 -13.38 17.11 1.47
N PRO A 82 -13.20 17.66 0.25
CA PRO A 82 -12.09 17.27 -0.61
C PRO A 82 -10.76 17.57 0.09
N ASN A 83 -9.76 16.74 -0.15
CA ASN A 83 -8.43 16.98 0.40
C ASN A 83 -7.86 18.28 -0.21
N PRO A 84 -7.44 19.26 0.60
CA PRO A 84 -6.88 20.52 0.09
C PRO A 84 -5.60 20.33 -0.74
N ILE A 85 -4.82 19.28 -0.49
CA ILE A 85 -3.58 18.99 -1.22
C ILE A 85 -3.89 18.56 -2.65
N ASP A 86 -4.79 17.59 -2.81
CA ASP A 86 -5.22 17.07 -4.11
C ASP A 86 -5.84 18.18 -4.97
N LEU A 87 -6.62 19.06 -4.35
CA LEU A 87 -7.23 20.20 -5.03
C LEU A 87 -6.19 21.20 -5.56
N LYS A 88 -5.19 21.54 -4.73
CA LYS A 88 -4.12 22.47 -5.13
C LYS A 88 -3.24 21.88 -6.23
N LEU A 89 -2.91 20.60 -6.11
CA LEU A 89 -2.06 19.91 -7.07
C LEU A 89 -2.74 19.76 -8.43
N VAL A 90 -3.97 19.24 -8.47
CA VAL A 90 -4.74 19.10 -9.72
C VAL A 90 -4.92 20.46 -10.38
N ARG A 91 -5.23 21.52 -9.61
CA ARG A 91 -5.35 22.88 -10.14
C ARG A 91 -4.02 23.43 -10.67
N PHE A 92 -2.92 23.17 -9.97
CA PHE A 92 -1.58 23.56 -10.42
C PHE A 92 -1.21 22.87 -11.73
N ILE A 93 -1.47 21.57 -11.84
CA ILE A 93 -1.18 20.79 -13.05
C ILE A 93 -2.07 21.23 -14.21
N ARG A 94 -3.38 21.40 -14.00
CA ARG A 94 -4.32 21.92 -15.02
C ARG A 94 -4.03 23.36 -15.44
N ARG A 95 -3.30 24.13 -14.62
CA ARG A 95 -2.82 25.47 -15.00
C ARG A 95 -1.84 25.40 -16.15
N PHE A 96 -1.04 24.33 -16.21
CA PHE A 96 -0.27 24.00 -17.39
C PHE A 96 -1.23 23.34 -18.39
N ARG A 97 -1.61 24.08 -19.45
CA ARG A 97 -2.57 23.63 -20.49
C ARG A 97 -2.19 22.30 -21.19
N LEU A 98 -1.04 21.69 -20.89
CA LEU A 98 -0.54 20.45 -21.48
C LEU A 98 -1.47 19.23 -21.30
N LEU A 99 -2.29 19.21 -20.25
CA LEU A 99 -3.18 18.08 -19.91
C LEU A 99 -4.66 18.49 -19.82
N SER A 100 -5.01 19.66 -20.36
CA SER A 100 -6.36 20.22 -20.26
C SER A 100 -7.28 19.62 -21.33
N PHE A 101 -7.92 18.50 -21.01
CA PHE A 101 -8.98 17.91 -21.82
C PHE A 101 -10.34 18.57 -21.54
N THR A 102 -11.28 18.45 -22.48
CA THR A 102 -12.67 18.84 -22.24
C THR A 102 -13.28 17.96 -21.15
N GLU A 103 -14.26 18.50 -20.41
CA GLU A 103 -14.95 17.76 -19.34
C GLU A 103 -15.56 16.44 -19.86
N GLU A 104 -16.12 16.44 -21.08
CA GLU A 104 -16.67 15.23 -21.71
C GLU A 104 -15.61 14.16 -22.00
N THR A 105 -14.47 14.54 -22.57
CA THR A 105 -13.36 13.61 -22.84
C THR A 105 -12.79 13.06 -21.53
N SER A 106 -12.64 13.90 -20.50
CA SER A 106 -12.15 13.46 -19.20
C SER A 106 -13.08 12.45 -18.53
N ALA A 107 -14.41 12.59 -18.70
CA ALA A 107 -15.39 11.66 -18.17
C ALA A 107 -15.37 10.31 -18.90
N ARG A 108 -15.25 10.31 -20.24
CA ARG A 108 -15.11 9.07 -21.03
C ARG A 108 -13.81 8.34 -20.68
N LEU A 109 -12.71 9.08 -20.56
CA LEU A 109 -11.41 8.53 -20.20
C LEU A 109 -11.41 7.97 -18.77
N GLN A 110 -12.12 8.61 -17.84
CA GLN A 110 -12.31 8.09 -16.48
C GLN A 110 -12.91 6.68 -16.49
N VAL A 111 -13.99 6.48 -17.26
CA VAL A 111 -14.67 5.18 -17.36
C VAL A 111 -13.74 4.13 -17.96
N ALA A 112 -13.06 4.46 -19.06
CA ALA A 112 -12.13 3.55 -19.72
C ALA A 112 -10.94 3.17 -18.81
N PHE A 113 -10.37 4.13 -18.08
CA PHE A 113 -9.31 3.86 -17.13
C PHE A 113 -9.80 3.02 -15.95
N ASP A 114 -10.97 3.34 -15.38
CA ASP A 114 -11.50 2.57 -14.26
C ASP A 114 -11.70 1.10 -14.65
N GLU A 115 -12.33 0.83 -15.81
CA GLU A 115 -12.52 -0.54 -16.31
C GLU A 115 -11.20 -1.28 -16.58
N THR A 116 -10.24 -0.60 -17.21
CA THR A 116 -8.93 -1.18 -17.52
C THR A 116 -8.12 -1.47 -16.25
N ILE A 117 -8.09 -0.53 -15.30
CA ILE A 117 -7.41 -0.67 -14.01
C ILE A 117 -8.04 -1.81 -13.22
N ILE A 118 -9.37 -1.93 -13.21
CA ILE A 118 -10.08 -3.03 -12.55
C ILE A 118 -9.61 -4.38 -13.13
N SER A 119 -9.68 -4.53 -14.45
CA SER A 119 -9.33 -5.77 -15.14
C SER A 119 -7.87 -6.19 -14.88
N LEU A 120 -6.92 -5.26 -15.05
CA LEU A 120 -5.50 -5.54 -14.84
C LEU A 120 -5.20 -5.87 -13.37
N CYS A 121 -5.83 -5.17 -12.42
CA CYS A 121 -5.66 -5.49 -11.01
C CYS A 121 -6.20 -6.88 -10.64
N ASP A 122 -7.33 -7.29 -11.20
CA ASP A 122 -7.94 -8.59 -10.89
C ASP A 122 -7.10 -9.74 -11.46
N ILE A 123 -6.56 -9.57 -12.68
CA ILE A 123 -5.57 -10.50 -13.25
C ILE A 123 -4.34 -10.59 -12.33
N GLN A 124 -3.77 -9.44 -11.94
CA GLN A 124 -2.58 -9.38 -11.08
C GLN A 124 -2.79 -10.01 -9.70
N LEU A 125 -4.00 -9.88 -9.15
CA LEU A 125 -4.36 -10.46 -7.86
C LEU A 125 -4.42 -11.99 -7.94
N VAL A 126 -5.09 -12.52 -8.97
CA VAL A 126 -5.23 -13.97 -9.16
C VAL A 126 -3.88 -14.60 -9.49
N THR A 127 -3.08 -13.98 -10.37
CA THR A 127 -1.74 -14.49 -10.70
C THR A 127 -0.80 -14.39 -9.50
N GLY A 128 -0.84 -13.30 -8.73
CA GLY A 128 -0.05 -13.15 -7.51
C GLY A 128 -0.39 -14.19 -6.44
N LEU A 129 -1.69 -14.44 -6.22
CA LEU A 129 -2.16 -15.52 -5.33
C LEU A 129 -1.71 -16.90 -5.82
N GLY A 130 -1.87 -17.16 -7.12
CA GLY A 130 -1.46 -18.42 -7.75
C GLY A 130 0.02 -18.70 -7.56
N ILE A 131 0.89 -17.72 -7.86
CA ILE A 131 2.34 -17.84 -7.70
C ILE A 131 2.71 -18.13 -6.24
N LEU A 132 2.12 -17.41 -5.28
CA LEU A 132 2.40 -17.65 -3.87
C LEU A 132 1.97 -19.06 -3.44
N ILE A 133 0.76 -19.49 -3.79
CA ILE A 133 0.25 -20.83 -3.47
C ILE A 133 1.15 -21.91 -4.08
N SER A 134 1.48 -21.79 -5.38
CA SER A 134 2.37 -22.73 -6.06
C SER A 134 3.75 -22.78 -5.40
N CYS A 135 4.30 -21.63 -5.01
CA CYS A 135 5.59 -21.60 -4.32
C CYS A 135 5.55 -22.28 -2.95
N TYR A 136 4.46 -22.15 -2.19
CA TYR A 136 4.31 -22.86 -0.92
C TYR A 136 4.24 -24.37 -1.07
N ILE A 137 3.54 -24.84 -2.11
CA ILE A 137 3.46 -26.27 -2.42
C ILE A 137 4.85 -26.78 -2.83
N LEU A 138 5.53 -26.07 -3.73
CA LEU A 138 6.87 -26.44 -4.19
C LEU A 138 7.92 -26.35 -3.08
N LEU A 139 7.76 -25.44 -2.12
CA LEU A 139 8.65 -25.33 -0.98
C LEU A 139 8.74 -26.65 -0.22
N GLN A 140 7.62 -27.35 -0.03
CA GLN A 140 7.62 -28.66 0.64
C GLN A 140 8.40 -29.73 -0.14
N CYS A 141 8.59 -29.55 -1.44
CA CYS A 141 9.31 -30.46 -2.32
C CYS A 141 10.74 -30.01 -2.62
N GLY A 142 11.29 -29.06 -1.85
CA GLY A 142 12.70 -28.66 -1.96
C GLY A 142 12.95 -27.52 -2.95
N LEU A 143 12.02 -26.56 -3.06
CA LEU A 143 12.24 -25.35 -3.86
C LEU A 143 13.49 -24.58 -3.40
N ASP A 144 14.32 -24.20 -4.36
CA ASP A 144 15.52 -23.41 -4.09
C ASP A 144 15.20 -21.97 -3.63
N ALA A 145 16.11 -21.41 -2.82
CA ALA A 145 16.01 -20.06 -2.27
C ALA A 145 15.87 -18.98 -3.34
N TYR A 146 16.50 -19.17 -4.50
CA TYR A 146 16.43 -18.23 -5.63
C TYR A 146 15.00 -18.08 -6.17
N HIS A 147 14.35 -19.20 -6.50
CA HIS A 147 12.98 -19.19 -7.03
C HIS A 147 11.98 -18.73 -5.97
N TRP A 148 12.22 -19.08 -4.70
CA TRP A 148 11.43 -18.57 -3.58
C TRP A 148 11.47 -17.05 -3.47
N GLN A 149 12.66 -16.44 -3.52
CA GLN A 149 12.81 -14.98 -3.45
C GLN A 149 12.10 -14.28 -4.60
N ILE A 150 12.24 -14.80 -5.83
CA ILE A 150 11.52 -14.26 -7.00
C ILE A 150 10.01 -14.27 -6.76
N ALA A 151 9.45 -15.40 -6.33
CA ALA A 151 8.01 -15.50 -6.08
C ALA A 151 7.53 -14.55 -4.98
N MET A 152 8.31 -14.37 -3.91
CA MET A 152 7.99 -13.38 -2.87
C MET A 152 8.01 -11.95 -3.42
N TYR A 153 8.98 -11.60 -4.28
CA TYR A 153 8.99 -10.28 -4.94
C TYR A 153 7.79 -10.09 -5.87
N LEU A 154 7.40 -11.11 -6.63
CA LEU A 154 6.19 -11.06 -7.47
C LEU A 154 4.94 -10.88 -6.59
N GLY A 155 4.79 -11.68 -5.53
CA GLY A 155 3.70 -11.51 -4.56
C GLY A 155 3.66 -10.10 -3.97
N TRP A 156 4.82 -9.55 -3.62
CA TRP A 156 4.96 -8.17 -3.13
C TRP A 156 4.51 -7.13 -4.16
N PHE A 157 4.95 -7.25 -5.41
CA PHE A 157 4.53 -6.35 -6.50
C PHE A 157 3.01 -6.41 -6.74
N SER A 158 2.40 -7.59 -6.66
CA SER A 158 0.94 -7.73 -6.73
C SER A 158 0.24 -7.05 -5.55
N ALA A 159 0.74 -7.23 -4.32
CA ALA A 159 0.21 -6.54 -3.13
C ALA A 159 0.24 -5.00 -3.31
N VAL A 160 1.37 -4.46 -3.74
CA VAL A 160 1.59 -3.02 -3.98
C VAL A 160 0.64 -2.48 -5.06
N THR A 161 0.56 -3.17 -6.20
CA THR A 161 -0.34 -2.81 -7.32
C THR A 161 -1.79 -2.78 -6.86
N HIS A 162 -2.16 -3.69 -5.99
CA HIS A 162 -3.54 -3.79 -5.54
C HIS A 162 -3.90 -2.75 -4.48
N LEU A 163 -2.96 -2.39 -3.62
CA LEU A 163 -3.05 -1.25 -2.72
C LEU A 163 -3.22 0.06 -3.50
N SER A 164 -2.44 0.28 -4.57
CA SER A 164 -2.59 1.48 -5.40
C SER A 164 -3.97 1.50 -6.10
N GLY A 165 -4.41 0.37 -6.64
CA GLY A 165 -5.73 0.21 -7.27
C GLY A 165 -6.91 0.55 -6.35
N LEU A 166 -6.88 0.13 -5.07
CA LEU A 166 -7.93 0.46 -4.09
C LEU A 166 -8.18 1.96 -3.94
N THR A 167 -7.11 2.74 -4.03
CA THR A 167 -7.13 4.19 -3.83
C THR A 167 -8.05 4.86 -4.85
N VAL A 168 -7.95 4.40 -6.11
CA VAL A 168 -8.71 4.93 -7.25
C VAL A 168 -10.10 4.28 -7.33
N LEU A 169 -10.17 2.96 -7.16
CA LEU A 169 -11.40 2.19 -7.34
C LEU A 169 -12.40 2.29 -6.19
N ARG A 170 -12.07 2.97 -5.09
CA ARG A 170 -12.94 3.09 -3.91
C ARG A 170 -14.38 3.48 -4.24
N ARG A 171 -14.56 4.41 -5.18
CA ARG A 171 -15.90 4.85 -5.63
C ARG A 171 -16.66 3.73 -6.34
N TYR A 172 -15.99 3.02 -7.24
CA TYR A 172 -16.56 1.90 -7.98
C TYR A 172 -16.94 0.75 -7.03
N LEU A 173 -16.04 0.36 -6.13
CA LEU A 173 -16.25 -0.72 -5.17
C LEU A 173 -17.35 -0.42 -4.13
N ASN A 174 -17.56 0.85 -3.78
CA ASN A 174 -18.68 1.21 -2.92
C ASN A 174 -20.05 1.05 -3.59
N THR A 175 -20.09 1.03 -4.93
CA THR A 175 -21.32 0.80 -5.69
C THR A 175 -21.67 -0.69 -5.72
N TYR A 176 -20.68 -1.58 -5.83
CA TYR A 176 -20.86 -3.04 -5.90
C TYR A 176 -20.30 -3.74 -4.66
N VAL A 177 -21.15 -3.93 -3.65
CA VAL A 177 -20.74 -4.45 -2.33
C VAL A 177 -20.16 -5.87 -2.38
N TRP A 178 -20.65 -6.75 -3.25
CA TRP A 178 -20.15 -8.12 -3.39
C TRP A 178 -18.72 -8.16 -3.94
N THR A 179 -18.50 -7.48 -5.07
CA THR A 179 -17.16 -7.35 -5.68
C THR A 179 -16.16 -6.77 -4.70
N LYS A 180 -16.57 -5.80 -3.87
CA LYS A 180 -15.75 -5.25 -2.80
C LYS A 180 -15.29 -6.31 -1.80
N TYR A 181 -16.18 -7.16 -1.28
CA TYR A 181 -15.82 -8.16 -0.29
C TYR A 181 -14.94 -9.27 -0.85
N VAL A 182 -15.25 -9.76 -2.05
CA VAL A 182 -14.41 -10.78 -2.73
C VAL A 182 -13.00 -10.25 -2.93
N ARG A 183 -12.89 -9.06 -3.54
CA ARG A 183 -11.61 -8.45 -3.87
C ARG A 183 -10.80 -8.10 -2.61
N TYR A 184 -11.46 -7.59 -1.57
CA TYR A 184 -10.83 -7.33 -0.28
C TYR A 184 -10.37 -8.63 0.42
N SER A 185 -11.17 -9.70 0.37
CA SER A 185 -10.78 -10.99 0.94
C SER A 185 -9.57 -11.57 0.21
N SER A 186 -9.55 -11.51 -1.12
CA SER A 186 -8.42 -11.98 -1.92
C SER A 186 -7.15 -11.17 -1.66
N MET A 187 -7.25 -9.84 -1.47
CA MET A 187 -6.12 -9.01 -1.00
C MET A 187 -5.58 -9.48 0.33
N LEU A 188 -6.48 -9.69 1.29
CA LEU A 188 -6.11 -10.07 2.64
C LEU A 188 -5.40 -11.41 2.62
N SER A 189 -5.90 -12.38 1.85
CA SER A 189 -5.24 -13.66 1.64
C SER A 189 -3.84 -13.50 1.04
N LEU A 190 -3.69 -12.65 0.02
CA LEU A 190 -2.38 -12.37 -0.59
C LEU A 190 -1.41 -11.76 0.42
N LEU A 191 -1.88 -10.79 1.21
CA LEU A 191 -1.09 -10.16 2.27
C LEU A 191 -0.66 -11.18 3.34
N VAL A 192 -1.57 -12.05 3.79
CA VAL A 192 -1.27 -13.09 4.79
C VAL A 192 -0.25 -14.08 4.24
N LEU A 193 -0.45 -14.57 3.01
CA LEU A 193 0.50 -15.47 2.36
C LEU A 193 1.87 -14.82 2.20
N LEU A 194 1.93 -13.53 1.90
CA LEU A 194 3.19 -12.80 1.78
C LEU A 194 3.87 -12.62 3.15
N LEU A 195 3.11 -12.29 4.21
CA LEU A 195 3.65 -12.14 5.56
C LEU A 195 4.19 -13.46 6.12
N VAL A 196 3.46 -14.56 5.91
CA VAL A 196 3.95 -15.91 6.28
C VAL A 196 5.19 -16.26 5.46
N GLY A 197 5.28 -15.77 4.21
CA GLY A 197 6.36 -16.07 3.28
C GLY A 197 7.68 -15.41 3.67
N LEU A 198 7.63 -14.43 4.56
CA LEU A 198 8.84 -13.84 5.12
C LEU A 198 9.57 -14.83 6.04
N VAL A 199 8.88 -15.79 6.66
CA VAL A 199 9.52 -16.76 7.57
C VAL A 199 10.54 -17.64 6.85
N PRO A 200 10.20 -18.35 5.75
CA PRO A 200 11.21 -19.10 4.99
C PRO A 200 12.28 -18.18 4.37
N THR A 201 11.92 -16.96 3.99
CA THR A 201 12.86 -15.98 3.44
C THR A 201 13.99 -15.67 4.43
N VAL A 202 13.67 -15.46 5.71
CA VAL A 202 14.67 -15.27 6.77
C VAL A 202 15.54 -16.52 6.97
N CYS A 203 14.95 -17.72 6.91
CA CYS A 203 15.71 -18.98 7.00
C CYS A 203 16.72 -19.11 5.84
N PHE A 204 16.30 -18.85 4.60
CA PHE A 204 17.18 -18.87 3.43
C PHE A 204 18.30 -17.81 3.50
N PHE A 205 18.01 -16.62 4.02
CA PHE A 205 19.04 -15.59 4.23
C PHE A 205 20.10 -16.02 5.24
N ARG A 206 19.68 -16.60 6.37
CA ARG A 206 20.62 -17.13 7.37
C ARG A 206 21.51 -18.22 6.76
N GLN A 207 20.93 -19.15 6.01
CA GLN A 207 21.66 -20.24 5.36
C GLN A 207 22.70 -19.74 4.35
N GLY A 208 22.31 -18.80 3.48
CA GLY A 208 23.23 -18.20 2.51
C GLY A 208 24.45 -17.59 3.20
N TYR A 209 24.23 -16.90 4.33
CA TYR A 209 25.29 -16.29 5.11
C TYR A 209 26.26 -17.33 5.72
N GLU A 210 25.74 -18.38 6.36
CA GLU A 210 26.57 -19.45 6.93
C GLU A 210 27.44 -20.15 5.87
N TYR A 211 26.92 -20.35 4.66
CA TYR A 211 27.67 -20.94 3.55
C TYR A 211 28.87 -20.07 3.11
N TRP A 212 28.70 -18.76 3.02
CA TRP A 212 29.79 -17.85 2.67
C TRP A 212 30.87 -17.81 3.78
N ASN A 213 30.45 -17.85 5.04
CA ASN A 213 31.37 -17.90 6.19
C ASN A 213 32.09 -19.24 6.35
N LEU A 214 31.55 -20.36 5.89
CA LEU A 214 32.29 -21.62 5.85
C LEU A 214 33.37 -21.62 4.76
N ARG A 215 33.24 -20.77 3.75
CA ARG A 215 34.15 -20.66 2.61
C ARG A 215 35.19 -19.54 2.77
N GLY A 216 34.88 -18.49 3.54
CA GLY A 216 35.84 -17.47 3.98
C GLY A 216 36.33 -17.76 5.41
N ASN A 217 37.60 -17.55 5.72
CA ASN A 217 38.16 -17.80 7.08
C ASN A 217 37.68 -16.79 8.15
N GLU A 218 36.45 -16.30 8.10
CA GLU A 218 35.91 -15.33 9.06
C GLU A 218 34.81 -15.97 9.91
N LYS A 219 35.05 -16.00 11.23
CA LYS A 219 34.21 -16.66 12.25
C LYS A 219 33.02 -15.84 12.74
N TRP A 220 32.78 -14.64 12.20
CA TRP A 220 31.76 -13.73 12.71
C TRP A 220 30.46 -13.90 11.93
N LEU A 221 29.42 -14.47 12.55
CA LEU A 221 28.05 -14.21 12.11
C LEU A 221 27.71 -12.76 12.52
N PRO A 222 27.46 -11.82 11.58
CA PRO A 222 26.91 -10.53 11.86
C PRO A 222 25.50 -10.79 12.37
N ASP A 223 25.11 -10.05 13.40
CA ASP A 223 23.73 -10.04 13.85
C ASP A 223 22.84 -9.75 12.63
N LEU A 224 21.88 -10.64 12.36
CA LEU A 224 20.94 -10.50 11.23
C LEU A 224 20.30 -9.10 11.19
N GLU A 225 20.16 -8.50 12.38
CA GLU A 225 19.65 -7.15 12.63
C GLU A 225 20.44 -6.03 11.95
N MET A 226 21.74 -6.24 11.67
CA MET A 226 22.62 -5.24 11.03
C MET A 226 22.67 -5.34 9.49
N THR A 227 21.97 -6.32 8.88
CA THR A 227 22.01 -6.48 7.42
C THR A 227 20.99 -5.56 6.72
N GLY A 228 21.38 -4.96 5.59
CA GLY A 228 20.47 -4.11 4.80
C GLY A 228 19.23 -4.85 4.27
N GLN A 229 19.32 -6.16 4.10
CA GLN A 229 18.20 -7.02 3.67
C GLN A 229 17.14 -7.18 4.76
N TRP A 230 17.55 -7.34 6.02
CA TRP A 230 16.65 -7.38 7.17
C TRP A 230 15.89 -6.06 7.35
N GLN A 231 16.60 -4.94 7.23
CA GLN A 231 15.99 -3.61 7.27
C GLN A 231 14.96 -3.44 6.16
N ALA A 232 15.30 -3.79 4.92
CA ALA A 232 14.38 -3.71 3.78
C ALA A 232 13.12 -4.58 3.99
N MET A 233 13.27 -5.77 4.58
CA MET A 233 12.14 -6.65 4.92
C MET A 233 11.22 -5.99 5.95
N ILE A 234 11.76 -5.40 7.02
CA ILE A 234 10.97 -4.69 8.03
C ILE A 234 10.22 -3.51 7.40
N PHE A 235 10.92 -2.69 6.61
CA PHE A 235 10.28 -1.56 5.91
C PHE A 235 9.14 -2.04 5.03
N SER A 236 9.34 -3.13 4.28
CA SER A 236 8.31 -3.73 3.43
C SER A 236 7.08 -4.21 4.24
N VAL A 237 7.29 -4.91 5.36
CA VAL A 237 6.20 -5.35 6.25
C VAL A 237 5.41 -4.16 6.78
N VAL A 238 6.12 -3.17 7.33
CA VAL A 238 5.49 -1.98 7.89
C VAL A 238 4.70 -1.25 6.82
N GLN A 239 5.26 -1.07 5.63
CA GLN A 239 4.61 -0.42 4.49
C GLN A 239 3.35 -1.15 4.02
N LEU A 240 3.41 -2.48 3.89
CA LEU A 240 2.26 -3.28 3.45
C LEU A 240 1.15 -3.30 4.48
N VAL A 241 1.47 -3.57 5.75
CA VAL A 241 0.47 -3.64 6.84
C VAL A 241 -0.16 -2.28 7.07
N PHE A 242 0.66 -1.23 7.17
CA PHE A 242 0.17 0.13 7.36
C PHE A 242 -0.62 0.63 6.15
N GLY A 243 -0.10 0.39 4.94
CA GLY A 243 -0.74 0.75 3.69
C GLY A 243 -2.09 0.06 3.47
N PHE A 244 -2.18 -1.22 3.84
CA PHE A 244 -3.43 -1.98 3.81
C PHE A 244 -4.41 -1.49 4.88
N GLY A 245 -3.93 -1.23 6.10
CA GLY A 245 -4.73 -0.72 7.21
C GLY A 245 -5.39 0.62 6.90
N ILE A 246 -4.62 1.61 6.42
CA ILE A 246 -5.16 2.93 6.04
C ILE A 246 -6.25 2.80 4.97
N ARG A 247 -6.01 1.97 3.95
CA ARG A 247 -6.96 1.80 2.84
C ARG A 247 -8.20 1.04 3.27
N SER A 248 -8.07 0.07 4.17
CA SER A 248 -9.21 -0.61 4.80
C SER A 248 -10.09 0.38 5.56
N VAL A 249 -9.48 1.26 6.37
CA VAL A 249 -10.20 2.35 7.06
C VAL A 249 -10.95 3.24 6.09
N LYS A 250 -10.33 3.60 4.97
CA LYS A 250 -10.98 4.44 3.96
C LYS A 250 -12.08 3.67 3.22
N LEU A 251 -11.87 2.41 2.88
CA LEU A 251 -12.83 1.60 2.13
C LEU A 251 -14.13 1.36 2.92
N PHE A 252 -14.03 1.08 4.23
CA PHE A 252 -15.19 0.81 5.06
C PHE A 252 -15.71 2.08 5.77
N GLN A 253 -16.92 2.51 5.40
CA GLN A 253 -17.61 3.66 6.01
C GLN A 253 -17.70 3.60 7.55
N PRO A 254 -18.04 2.47 8.21
CA PRO A 254 -18.08 2.42 9.67
C PRO A 254 -16.70 2.67 10.30
N LEU A 255 -15.63 2.09 9.73
CA LEU A 255 -14.26 2.24 10.23
C LEU A 255 -13.77 3.69 10.09
N SER A 256 -14.03 4.30 8.93
CA SER A 256 -13.75 5.72 8.66
C SER A 256 -14.47 6.65 9.65
N ARG A 257 -15.76 6.38 9.94
CA ARG A 257 -16.54 7.15 10.91
C ARG A 257 -15.93 7.04 12.30
N THR A 258 -15.68 5.82 12.79
CA THR A 258 -15.13 5.57 14.14
C THR A 258 -13.77 6.24 14.33
N ILE A 259 -12.85 6.13 13.36
CA ILE A 259 -11.54 6.77 13.48
C ILE A 259 -11.66 8.29 13.41
N ARG A 260 -12.54 8.82 12.55
CA ARG A 260 -12.76 10.26 12.47
C ARG A 260 -13.37 10.84 13.75
N THR A 261 -14.38 10.18 14.31
CA THR A 261 -15.10 10.67 15.50
C THR A 261 -14.37 10.34 16.80
N GLY A 262 -13.79 9.15 16.91
CA GLY A 262 -13.13 8.65 18.12
C GLY A 262 -11.68 9.10 18.28
N ILE A 263 -10.94 9.29 17.18
CA ILE A 263 -9.51 9.63 17.25
C ILE A 263 -9.26 11.04 16.69
N ARG A 264 -9.60 11.29 15.42
CA ARG A 264 -9.17 12.51 14.71
C ARG A 264 -9.80 13.79 15.27
N ARG A 265 -11.11 13.80 15.54
CA ARG A 265 -11.83 14.95 16.11
C ARG A 265 -11.37 15.30 17.53
N PRO A 266 -11.40 14.39 18.52
CA PRO A 266 -11.03 14.73 19.88
C PRO A 266 -9.56 15.12 20.01
N LEU A 267 -8.66 14.48 19.24
CA LEU A 267 -7.25 14.87 19.19
C LEU A 267 -7.09 16.31 18.67
N SER A 268 -7.73 16.63 17.54
CA SER A 268 -7.69 17.99 16.97
C SER A 268 -8.28 19.03 17.92
N ASP A 269 -9.39 18.71 18.57
CA ASP A 269 -10.07 19.64 19.49
C ASP A 269 -9.31 19.81 20.80
N ARG A 270 -8.61 18.78 21.29
CA ARG A 270 -7.68 18.90 22.43
C ARG A 270 -6.48 19.76 22.08
N LEU A 271 -5.83 19.51 20.94
CA LEU A 271 -4.68 20.30 20.48
C LEU A 271 -5.04 21.77 20.23
N LYS A 272 -6.17 22.04 19.57
CA LYS A 272 -6.67 23.42 19.40
C LYS A 272 -6.94 24.09 20.74
N ARG A 273 -7.57 23.41 21.69
CA ARG A 273 -7.83 23.96 23.03
C ARG A 273 -6.53 24.25 23.79
N LEU A 274 -5.52 23.39 23.68
CA LEU A 274 -4.20 23.61 24.27
C LEU A 274 -3.51 24.84 23.64
N LEU A 275 -3.49 24.93 22.31
CA LEU A 275 -2.92 26.08 21.60
C LEU A 275 -3.65 27.39 21.92
N LEU A 276 -4.99 27.37 22.00
CA LEU A 276 -5.78 28.55 22.37
C LEU A 276 -5.56 28.96 23.82
N LYS A 277 -5.42 28.00 24.76
CA LYS A 277 -5.06 28.29 26.16
C LYS A 277 -3.66 28.91 26.25
N LEU A 278 -2.69 28.37 25.51
CA LEU A 278 -1.32 28.89 25.46
C LEU A 278 -1.26 30.30 24.86
N SER A 279 -2.05 30.56 23.82
CA SER A 279 -2.14 31.87 23.16
C SER A 279 -2.88 32.92 24.00
N ARG A 280 -3.89 32.55 24.79
CA ARG A 280 -4.61 33.49 25.67
C ARG A 280 -3.90 33.80 26.99
N SER A 281 -2.99 32.92 27.41
CA SER A 281 -2.23 33.13 28.64
C SER A 281 -1.26 34.29 28.45
N LYS A 282 -1.54 35.45 29.06
CA LYS A 282 -0.62 36.60 29.11
C LYS A 282 0.35 36.46 30.28
N SER A 283 1.64 36.65 30.02
CA SER A 283 2.69 36.85 31.02
C SER A 283 2.78 38.33 31.41
N PRO A 284 3.03 38.65 32.69
CA PRO A 284 3.12 40.02 33.18
C PRO A 284 4.33 40.80 32.68
N ASN A 285 5.30 40.14 32.05
CA ASN A 285 6.53 40.75 31.56
C ASN A 285 6.62 40.62 30.02
N GLU A 286 6.78 41.75 29.33
CA GLU A 286 6.76 41.87 27.86
C GLU A 286 7.85 41.02 27.19
N HIS A 287 9.06 41.01 27.78
CA HIS A 287 10.16 40.17 27.30
C HIS A 287 9.84 38.68 27.38
N ARG A 288 9.15 38.26 28.44
CA ARG A 288 8.76 36.86 28.68
C ARG A 288 7.61 36.43 27.76
N GLU A 289 6.73 37.36 27.36
CA GLU A 289 5.71 37.11 26.33
C GLU A 289 6.33 36.91 24.94
N ILE A 290 7.31 37.74 24.56
CA ILE A 290 8.02 37.59 23.29
C ILE A 290 8.75 36.24 23.25
N LEU A 291 9.42 35.87 24.35
CA LEU A 291 10.12 34.60 24.47
C LEU A 291 9.17 33.40 24.41
N LYS A 292 8.06 33.44 25.15
CA LYS A 292 7.01 32.41 25.12
C LYS A 292 6.41 32.24 23.73
N THR A 293 6.16 33.34 23.03
CA THR A 293 5.60 33.31 21.68
C THR A 293 6.58 32.67 20.70
N LYS A 294 7.85 33.09 20.71
CA LYS A 294 8.86 32.55 19.79
C LYS A 294 9.30 31.12 20.11
N LEU A 295 9.48 30.78 21.39
CA LEU A 295 10.08 29.52 21.82
C LEU A 295 9.06 28.40 22.08
N ILE A 296 7.80 28.75 22.38
CA ILE A 296 6.77 27.76 22.76
C ILE A 296 5.61 27.80 21.78
N LEU A 297 5.00 28.97 21.53
CA LEU A 297 3.79 29.05 20.71
C LEU A 297 4.05 28.77 19.22
N ASN A 298 5.07 29.41 18.64
CA ASN A 298 5.44 29.23 17.24
C ASN A 298 5.83 27.78 16.89
N PRO A 299 6.72 27.10 17.63
CA PRO A 299 7.03 25.70 17.35
C PRO A 299 5.83 24.79 17.62
N ALA A 300 5.03 25.02 18.66
CA ALA A 300 3.81 24.23 18.88
C ALA A 300 2.79 24.39 17.75
N LEU A 301 2.64 25.61 17.21
CA LEU A 301 1.79 25.88 16.05
C LEU A 301 2.37 25.26 14.78
N ALA A 302 3.70 25.33 14.59
CA ALA A 302 4.39 24.68 13.48
C ALA A 302 4.22 23.15 13.54
N VAL A 303 4.36 22.52 14.70
CA VAL A 303 4.13 21.08 14.91
C VAL A 303 2.67 20.72 14.65
N PHE A 304 1.71 21.53 15.12
CA PHE A 304 0.30 21.29 14.85
C PHE A 304 -0.04 21.37 13.35
N VAL A 305 0.48 22.40 12.67
CA VAL A 305 0.30 22.57 11.22
C VAL A 305 1.01 21.46 10.47
N ALA A 306 2.23 21.08 10.87
CA ALA A 306 2.98 19.96 10.30
C ALA A 306 2.17 18.67 10.45
N CYS A 307 1.78 18.26 11.66
CA CYS A 307 0.94 17.08 11.90
C CYS A 307 -0.35 17.09 11.08
N ARG A 308 -0.98 18.26 10.92
CA ARG A 308 -2.18 18.40 10.08
C ARG A 308 -1.87 18.22 8.60
N ILE A 309 -0.79 18.82 8.10
CA ILE A 309 -0.31 18.65 6.72
C ILE A 309 0.05 17.19 6.50
N THR A 310 0.76 16.54 7.42
CA THR A 310 1.10 15.12 7.33
C THR A 310 -0.17 14.26 7.31
N ALA A 311 -1.16 14.54 8.15
CA ALA A 311 -2.43 13.83 8.13
C ALA A 311 -3.24 14.05 6.84
N ASP A 312 -3.19 15.26 6.27
CA ASP A 312 -3.83 15.59 5.00
C ASP A 312 -3.03 15.00 3.81
N MET A 313 -1.71 14.87 3.92
CA MET A 313 -0.85 14.13 2.98
C MET A 313 -1.15 12.63 3.03
N PHE A 314 -1.19 12.01 4.20
CA PHE A 314 -1.62 10.61 4.35
C PHE A 314 -3.07 10.37 3.91
N SER A 315 -3.88 11.43 3.81
CA SER A 315 -5.24 11.37 3.27
C SER A 315 -5.32 11.60 1.75
N SER A 316 -4.20 11.97 1.10
CA SER A 316 -4.11 12.25 -0.33
C SER A 316 -4.04 10.96 -1.13
N THR A 317 -4.81 10.91 -2.21
CA THR A 317 -4.78 9.80 -3.16
C THR A 317 -3.44 9.72 -3.90
N LEU A 318 -2.80 10.86 -4.18
CA LEU A 318 -1.46 10.90 -4.76
C LEU A 318 -0.42 10.35 -3.79
N PHE A 319 -0.46 10.77 -2.52
CA PHE A 319 0.48 10.26 -1.53
C PHE A 319 0.24 8.77 -1.24
N GLU A 320 -1.00 8.30 -1.31
CA GLU A 320 -1.29 6.87 -1.24
C GLU A 320 -0.60 6.12 -2.39
N VAL A 321 -0.67 6.61 -3.63
CA VAL A 321 0.00 6.02 -4.79
C VAL A 321 1.53 6.10 -4.67
N LEU A 322 2.07 7.22 -4.16
CA LEU A 322 3.51 7.41 -3.98
C LEU A 322 4.08 6.57 -2.83
N LEU A 323 3.36 6.43 -1.72
CA LEU A 323 3.74 5.60 -0.58
C LEU A 323 3.80 4.12 -0.96
N THR A 324 3.04 3.70 -1.98
CA THR A 324 3.15 2.35 -2.54
C THR A 324 4.34 2.17 -3.46
N SER A 325 4.89 3.23 -4.05
CA SER A 325 5.99 3.15 -5.01
C SER A 325 7.39 3.38 -4.43
N THR A 326 7.49 3.84 -3.18
CA THR A 326 8.75 4.01 -2.43
C THR A 326 9.09 2.77 -1.64
#